data_AF-A0AAD2ADL1-F1
#
_entry.id   AF-A0AAD2ADL1-F1
#
_cell.length_a   1.000
_cell.length_b   1.000
_cell.length_c   1.000
_cell.angle_alpha   90.00
_cell.angle_beta   90.00
_cell.angle_gamma   90.00
#
_symmetry.space_group_name_H-M   'P 1'
#
loop_
_entity.id
_entity.type
_entity.pdbx_description
1 polymer ?
#
loop_
_entity_poly.entity_id
_entity_poly.type
_entity_poly.pdbx_seq_one_letter_code
_entity_poly.pdbx_strand_id
1 'polypeptide(L)'
;MDEAKKEKLPNPFQAAAASAFAFAVGAMVPLLSAAFIGDYHVRLGVVVAAVSVALLGFGGVGAFLGRAPLVRSSLRVLIGGWLAMGITFGLTKSIDSTGL
;
A
#
# COMPACT_ATOMS: atom_id res chain seq x y z
N MET A 1 -13.14 -19.93 -40.59
CA MET A 1 -12.80 -18.62 -39.99
C MET A 1 -12.44 -18.91 -38.55
N ASP A 2 -11.28 -19.51 -38.39
CA ASP A 2 -10.71 -19.97 -37.14
C ASP A 2 -9.92 -18.84 -36.52
N GLU A 3 -10.50 -18.10 -35.57
CA GLU A 3 -9.77 -17.41 -34.50
C GLU A 3 -10.67 -17.25 -33.26
N ALA A 4 -11.38 -18.33 -32.92
CA ALA A 4 -11.99 -18.45 -31.61
C ALA A 4 -10.88 -18.51 -30.55
N LYS A 5 -10.81 -17.47 -29.70
CA LYS A 5 -10.24 -17.50 -28.35
C LYS A 5 -8.74 -17.82 -28.29
N LYS A 6 -7.89 -16.86 -28.66
CA LYS A 6 -6.52 -16.81 -28.12
C LYS A 6 -6.64 -16.57 -26.61
N GLU A 7 -6.49 -17.64 -25.85
CA GLU A 7 -6.56 -17.59 -24.40
C GLU A 7 -5.62 -16.49 -23.90
N LYS A 8 -6.23 -15.49 -23.28
CA LYS A 8 -5.57 -14.27 -22.79
C LYS A 8 -4.81 -14.61 -21.51
N LEU A 9 -3.80 -15.49 -21.64
CA LEU A 9 -2.89 -15.82 -20.55
C LEU A 9 -2.19 -14.52 -20.13
N PRO A 10 -2.27 -14.11 -18.84
CA PRO A 10 -1.50 -12.97 -18.35
C PRO A 10 -0.02 -13.27 -18.60
N ASN A 11 0.62 -12.52 -19.50
CA ASN A 11 2.04 -12.68 -19.74
C ASN A 11 2.77 -12.36 -18.42
N PRO A 12 3.60 -13.26 -17.86
CA PRO A 12 4.23 -13.06 -16.56
C PRO A 12 5.02 -11.73 -16.49
N PHE A 13 5.65 -11.32 -17.60
CA PHE A 13 6.29 -10.02 -17.70
C PHE A 13 5.32 -8.85 -17.60
N GLN A 14 4.14 -8.96 -18.21
CA GLN A 14 3.10 -7.94 -18.14
C GLN A 14 2.50 -7.83 -16.72
N ALA A 15 2.29 -8.96 -16.04
CA ALA A 15 1.83 -8.98 -14.65
C ALA A 15 2.87 -8.39 -13.69
N ALA A 16 4.15 -8.71 -13.89
CA ALA A 16 5.25 -8.12 -13.12
C ALA A 16 5.34 -6.60 -13.32
N ALA A 17 5.29 -6.14 -14.57
CA ALA A 17 5.31 -4.71 -14.89
C ALA A 17 4.10 -3.97 -14.30
N ALA A 18 2.90 -4.53 -14.41
CA ALA A 18 1.69 -3.95 -13.81
C ALA A 18 1.79 -3.87 -12.28
N SER A 19 2.33 -4.91 -11.64
CA SER A 19 2.54 -4.94 -10.18
C SER A 19 3.57 -3.91 -9.74
N ALA A 20 4.70 -3.79 -10.45
CA ALA A 20 5.72 -2.80 -10.18
C ALA A 20 5.15 -1.37 -10.31
N PHE A 21 4.34 -1.12 -11.33
CA PHE A 21 3.67 0.17 -11.51
C PHE A 21 2.67 0.46 -10.39
N ALA A 22 1.83 -0.51 -10.02
CA ALA A 22 0.87 -0.37 -8.93
C ALA A 22 1.59 -0.08 -7.61
N PHE A 23 2.71 -0.75 -7.35
CA PHE A 23 3.53 -0.53 -6.15
C PHE A 23 4.19 0.85 -6.16
N ALA A 24 4.77 1.26 -7.29
CA ALA A 24 5.39 2.58 -7.43
C ALA A 24 4.37 3.71 -7.19
N VAL A 25 3.19 3.63 -7.82
CA VAL A 25 2.12 4.61 -7.65
C VAL A 25 1.59 4.60 -6.20
N GLY A 26 1.42 3.43 -5.60
CA GLY A 26 1.02 3.31 -4.19
C GLY A 26 2.04 3.91 -3.23
N ALA A 27 3.33 3.73 -3.50
CA ALA A 27 4.42 4.24 -2.68
C ALA A 27 4.60 5.76 -2.78
N MET A 28 4.15 6.41 -3.87
CA MET A 28 4.22 7.86 -4.02
C MET A 28 3.47 8.61 -2.91
N VAL A 29 2.34 8.09 -2.42
CA VAL A 29 1.53 8.76 -1.40
C VAL A 29 2.30 8.97 -0.09
N PRO A 30 2.86 7.93 0.56
CA PRO A 30 3.70 8.13 1.75
C PRO A 30 5.01 8.86 1.45
N LEU A 31 5.63 8.67 0.28
CA LEU A 31 6.89 9.33 -0.06
C LEU A 31 6.72 10.85 -0.16
N LEU A 32 5.68 11.30 -0.86
CA LEU A 32 5.36 12.72 -0.97
C LEU A 32 4.98 13.29 0.40
N SER A 33 4.17 12.56 1.16
CA SER A 33 3.79 12.95 2.53
C SER A 33 5.01 13.11 3.46
N ALA A 34 6.06 12.31 3.28
CA ALA A 34 7.29 12.42 4.06
C ALA A 34 8.23 13.53 3.55
N ALA A 35 8.28 13.76 2.24
CA ALA A 35 9.26 14.66 1.62
C ALA A 35 9.02 16.15 1.92
N PHE A 36 7.77 16.57 2.16
CA PHE A 36 7.42 17.99 2.31
C PHE A 36 7.45 18.51 3.77
N ILE A 37 7.72 17.66 4.77
CA ILE A 37 7.70 18.08 6.18
C ILE A 37 9.06 17.88 6.85
N GLY A 38 9.65 18.99 7.32
CA GLY A 38 10.92 19.01 8.03
C GLY A 38 10.83 18.67 9.53
N ASP A 39 9.65 18.87 10.15
CA ASP A 39 9.44 18.55 11.57
C ASP A 39 9.06 17.08 11.76
N TYR A 40 9.84 16.35 12.57
CA TYR A 40 9.71 14.90 12.75
C TYR A 40 8.33 14.48 13.25
N HIS A 41 7.74 15.19 14.22
CA HIS A 41 6.45 14.83 14.79
C HIS A 41 5.30 15.09 13.82
N VAL A 42 5.37 16.21 13.10
CA VAL A 42 4.37 16.55 12.08
C VAL A 42 4.46 15.59 10.89
N ARG A 43 5.68 15.24 10.46
CA ARG A 43 5.90 14.28 9.37
C ARG A 43 5.30 12.92 9.69
N LEU A 44 5.50 12.43 10.91
CA LEU A 44 4.95 11.16 11.35
C LEU A 44 3.42 11.17 11.30
N GLY A 45 2.79 12.23 11.82
CA GLY A 45 1.33 12.38 11.80
C GLY A 45 0.76 12.43 10.39
N VAL A 46 1.39 13.20 9.49
CA VAL A 46 0.97 13.34 8.09
C VAL A 46 1.12 12.03 7.33
N VAL A 47 2.23 11.32 7.51
CA VAL A 47 2.46 10.02 6.85
C VAL A 47 1.44 8.99 7.32
N VAL A 48 1.16 8.90 8.62
CA VAL A 48 0.14 7.99 9.15
C VAL A 48 -1.24 8.33 8.58
N ALA A 49 -1.63 9.60 8.58
CA ALA A 49 -2.90 10.04 8.03
C ALA A 49 -3.03 9.72 6.53
N ALA A 50 -2.01 10.07 5.74
CA ALA A 50 -1.98 9.82 4.30
C ALA A 50 -2.04 8.33 3.97
N VAL A 51 -1.30 7.49 4.71
CA VAL A 51 -1.32 6.04 4.55
C VAL A 51 -2.68 5.47 4.94
N SER A 52 -3.30 5.93 6.04
CA SER A 52 -4.65 5.50 6.40
C SER A 52 -5.68 5.81 5.31
N VAL A 53 -5.63 7.01 4.71
CA VAL A 53 -6.51 7.38 3.59
C VAL A 53 -6.23 6.50 2.37
N ALA A 54 -4.95 6.26 2.04
CA ALA A 54 -4.57 5.39 0.94
C ALA A 54 -5.05 3.95 1.15
N LEU A 55 -4.90 3.39 2.35
CA LEU A 55 -5.34 2.03 2.69
C LEU A 55 -6.86 1.87 2.59
N LEU A 56 -7.63 2.88 2.99
CA LEU A 56 -9.09 2.89 2.78
C LEU A 56 -9.44 2.91 1.29
N GLY A 57 -8.75 3.75 0.50
CA GLY A 57 -8.93 3.82 -0.95
C GLY A 57 -8.58 2.51 -1.66
N PHE A 58 -7.38 1.97 -1.42
CA PHE A 58 -6.94 0.70 -1.99
C PHE A 58 -7.75 -0.50 -1.48
N GLY A 59 -8.14 -0.49 -0.19
CA GLY A 59 -9.00 -1.52 0.39
C GLY A 59 -10.38 -1.55 -0.26
N GLY A 60 -10.94 -0.39 -0.59
CA GLY A 60 -12.19 -0.23 -1.33
C GLY A 60 -12.08 -0.65 -2.79
N VAL A 61 -11.08 -0.15 -3.52
CA VAL A 61 -10.82 -0.53 -4.93
C VAL A 61 -10.54 -2.03 -5.05
N GLY A 62 -9.76 -2.60 -4.14
CA GLY A 62 -9.49 -4.04 -4.07
C GLY A 62 -10.74 -4.87 -3.78
N ALA A 63 -11.65 -4.39 -2.92
CA ALA A 63 -12.93 -5.05 -2.69
C ALA A 63 -13.83 -4.99 -3.94
N PHE A 64 -13.84 -3.84 -4.62
CA PHE A 64 -14.62 -3.65 -5.82
C PHE A 64 -14.16 -4.56 -6.97
N LEU A 65 -12.85 -4.62 -7.24
CA LEU A 65 -12.27 -5.54 -8.22
C LEU A 65 -12.45 -7.02 -7.81
N GLY A 66 -12.40 -7.31 -6.51
CA GLY A 66 -12.52 -8.67 -5.96
C GLY A 66 -13.94 -9.16 -5.68
N ARG A 67 -14.99 -8.36 -5.98
CA ARG A 67 -16.40 -8.67 -5.63
C ARG A 67 -16.60 -9.02 -4.14
N ALA A 68 -15.79 -8.44 -3.26
CA ALA A 68 -15.80 -8.71 -1.83
C ALA A 68 -16.53 -7.59 -1.05
N PRO A 69 -17.04 -7.86 0.16
CA PRO A 69 -17.67 -6.83 0.98
C PRO A 69 -16.69 -5.70 1.33
N LEU A 70 -16.95 -4.51 0.78
CA LEU A 70 -16.14 -3.28 0.86
C LEU A 70 -15.66 -2.97 2.28
N VAL A 71 -16.56 -3.01 3.25
CA VAL A 71 -16.26 -2.68 4.65
C VAL A 71 -15.24 -3.67 5.23
N ARG A 72 -15.45 -4.97 5.04
CA ARG A 72 -14.58 -6.02 5.61
C ARG A 72 -13.20 -6.01 4.96
N SER A 73 -13.15 -5.79 3.64
CA SER A 73 -11.89 -5.68 2.90
C SER A 73 -11.10 -4.44 3.29
N SER A 74 -11.76 -3.29 3.43
CA SER A 74 -11.11 -2.06 3.84
C SER A 74 -10.60 -2.15 5.28
N LEU A 75 -11.39 -2.75 6.18
CA LEU A 75 -10.99 -2.92 7.59
C LEU A 75 -9.76 -3.83 7.72
N ARG A 76 -9.71 -4.98 7.04
CA ARG A 76 -8.53 -5.87 7.10
C ARG A 76 -7.27 -5.19 6.54
N VAL A 77 -7.41 -4.39 5.48
CA VAL A 77 -6.28 -3.69 4.85
C VAL A 77 -5.80 -2.56 5.76
N LEU A 78 -6.71 -1.84 6.40
CA LEU A 78 -6.38 -0.82 7.39
C LEU A 78 -5.69 -1.42 8.62
N ILE A 79 -6.26 -2.48 9.21
CA ILE A 79 -5.69 -3.16 10.38
C ILE A 79 -4.32 -3.75 10.05
N GLY A 80 -4.20 -4.45 8.91
CA GLY A 80 -2.92 -5.01 8.47
C GLY A 80 -1.87 -3.93 8.21
N GLY A 81 -2.25 -2.81 7.60
CA GLY A 81 -1.36 -1.68 7.37
C GLY A 81 -0.88 -1.00 8.65
N TRP A 82 -1.78 -0.78 9.62
CA TRP A 82 -1.41 -0.25 10.94
C TRP A 82 -0.51 -1.20 11.72
N LEU A 83 -0.79 -2.50 11.67
CA LEU A 83 0.06 -3.51 12.30
C LEU A 83 1.48 -3.47 11.69
N ALA A 84 1.57 -3.43 10.36
CA ALA A 84 2.85 -3.33 9.66
C ALA A 84 3.62 -2.06 10.04
N MET A 85 2.96 -0.89 10.03
CA MET A 85 3.58 0.36 10.45
C MET A 85 4.06 0.32 11.90
N GLY A 86 3.26 -0.22 12.82
CA GLY A 86 3.63 -0.36 14.23
C GLY A 86 4.83 -1.26 14.44
N ILE A 87 4.89 -2.39 13.72
CA ILE A 87 6.04 -3.31 13.76
C ILE A 87 7.29 -2.63 13.20
N THR A 88 7.20 -2.00 12.02
CA THR A 88 8.36 -1.31 11.41
C THR A 88 8.88 -0.21 12.33
N PHE A 89 8.00 0.65 12.85
CA PHE A 89 8.40 1.72 13.75
C PHE A 89 8.97 1.17 15.07
N GLY A 90 8.36 0.14 15.64
CA GLY A 90 8.85 -0.51 16.85
C GLY A 90 10.23 -1.13 16.67
N LEU A 91 10.48 -1.81 15.55
CA LEU A 91 11.79 -2.39 15.23
C LEU A 91 12.84 -1.30 15.01
N THR A 92 12.54 -0.27 14.22
CA THR A 92 13.45 0.87 14.02
C THR A 92 13.78 1.54 15.35
N LYS A 93 12.79 1.79 16.20
CA LYS A 93 13.00 2.38 17.52
C LYS A 93 13.82 1.49 18.45
N SER A 94 13.65 0.18 18.40
CA SER A 94 14.46 -0.77 19.18
C SER A 94 15.92 -0.80 18.72
N ILE A 95 16.16 -0.67 17.41
CA ILE A 95 17.50 -0.55 16.84
C ILE A 95 18.16 0.77 17.27
N ASP A 96 17.44 1.90 17.14
CA ASP A 96 17.92 3.22 17.63
C ASP A 96 18.21 3.18 19.14
N SER A 97 17.37 2.51 19.93
CA SER A 97 17.57 2.36 21.38
C SER A 97 18.76 1.47 21.74
N THR A 98 19.25 0.65 20.81
CA THR A 98 20.42 -0.22 21.01
C THR A 98 21.74 0.53 20.75
N GLY A 99 21.69 1.76 20.24
CA GLY A 99 22.83 2.68 20.23
C GLY A 99 23.93 2.30 19.23
N LEU A 100 23.57 2.14 17.95
CA LEU A 100 24.50 2.31 16.83
C LEU A 100 24.41 3.74 16.29
#